data_AF-A0A9Q9CB84-F1
#
_entry.id   AF-A0A9Q9CB84-F1
#
_cell.length_a   1.000
_cell.length_b   1.000
_cell.length_c   1.000
_cell.angle_alpha   90.00
_cell.angle_beta   90.00
_cell.angle_gamma   90.00
#
_symmetry.space_group_name_H-M   'P 1'
#
loop_
_entity.id
_entity.type
_entity.pdbx_description
1 polymer ?
#
loop_
_entity_poly.entity_id
_entity_poly.type
_entity_poly.pdbx_seq_one_letter_code
_entity_poly.pdbx_strand_id
1 'polypeptide(L)'
;MQNISELFPLYSRVIEIMNRIWEIKYTDEMDYIVEGLDNDEIDESLRMMVGLMDDERFKTYMKESRHLEEMIQVVSKKKMSKSASSMLIEALSQVFNPYSFTDLGGLFKTLLMIFDDLLPDRTSLDSFSCIESKTKAIVEILRKIPIKWYSRLSKCVELRKIVLGLQVFMSEGIIKWNKFLLSLLAECPEFDLSEGFIEILLKKGKNYEVIANYTKLEENVGRLSLSPNFKIYLRKAVLKEFIKSKNCRSLEDVPKGNFSDTIPSVLKRREESPRVLNRRKYLMIILVNLVSKNFHLGIPLGIIARVYHTVDKVTRCYVALLLLISIQGSEKDAIQSAYAEDLKENVRCLAFDPSRYLCKEVLDRLVEISS
;
A
#
# COMPACT_ATOMS: atom_id res chain seq x y z
N MET A 1 33.26 6.60 31.99
CA MET A 1 33.89 6.38 30.67
C MET A 1 34.64 7.66 30.32
N GLN A 2 35.96 7.66 30.40
CA GLN A 2 36.79 8.79 29.98
C GLN A 2 36.84 8.86 28.44
N ASN A 3 36.80 10.07 27.90
CA ASN A 3 36.71 10.33 26.46
C ASN A 3 38.09 10.08 25.83
N ILE A 4 38.21 9.07 24.95
CA ILE A 4 39.48 8.66 24.32
C ILE A 4 40.13 9.83 23.54
N SER A 5 39.34 10.82 23.13
CA SER A 5 39.78 12.07 22.51
C SER A 5 40.70 12.93 23.39
N GLU A 6 40.63 12.80 24.73
CA GLU A 6 41.46 13.56 25.67
C GLU A 6 42.86 12.93 25.88
N LEU A 7 43.04 11.66 25.52
CA LEU A 7 44.29 10.92 25.77
C LEU A 7 45.32 11.06 24.64
N PHE A 8 44.89 11.38 23.41
CA PHE A 8 45.78 11.48 22.24
C PHE A 8 45.40 12.64 21.28
N PRO A 9 45.61 13.91 21.68
CA PRO A 9 45.20 15.08 20.90
C PRO A 9 45.84 15.17 19.50
N LEU A 10 47.06 14.65 19.32
CA LEU A 10 47.73 14.59 18.01
C LEU A 10 47.08 13.56 17.08
N TYR A 11 46.62 12.42 17.60
CA TYR A 11 45.96 11.39 16.80
C TYR A 11 44.58 11.84 16.31
N SER A 12 43.82 12.52 17.17
CA SER A 12 42.54 13.15 16.80
C SER A 12 42.73 14.18 15.68
N ARG A 13 43.78 15.00 15.75
CA ARG A 13 44.06 16.04 14.75
C ARG A 13 44.52 15.48 13.41
N VAL A 14 45.29 14.39 13.41
CA VAL A 14 45.69 13.70 12.16
C VAL A 14 44.49 13.06 11.48
N ILE A 15 43.59 12.43 12.23
CA ILE A 15 42.34 11.87 11.67
C ILE A 15 41.49 12.97 11.04
N GLU A 16 41.34 14.11 11.71
CA GLU A 16 40.58 15.26 11.20
C GLU A 16 41.16 15.79 9.88
N ILE A 17 42.49 15.96 9.80
CA ILE A 17 43.17 16.40 8.57
C ILE A 17 43.00 15.35 7.46
N MET A 18 43.16 14.07 7.76
CA MET A 18 42.97 13.01 6.78
C MET A 18 41.53 13.01 6.24
N ASN A 19 40.52 13.10 7.11
CA ASN A 19 39.12 13.17 6.70
C ASN A 19 38.87 14.35 5.77
N ARG A 20 39.44 15.52 6.08
CA ARG A 20 39.32 16.70 5.23
C ARG A 20 39.97 16.54 3.85
N ILE A 21 41.12 15.86 3.78
CA ILE A 21 41.77 15.55 2.49
C ILE A 21 40.89 14.60 1.67
N TRP A 22 40.27 13.61 2.30
CA TRP A 22 39.34 12.70 1.61
C TRP A 22 38.10 13.43 1.11
N GLU A 23 37.51 14.32 1.91
CA GLU A 23 36.37 15.15 1.49
C GLU A 23 36.71 16.04 0.30
N ILE A 24 37.87 16.69 0.29
CA ILE A 24 38.32 17.49 -0.87
C ILE A 24 38.45 16.60 -2.10
N LYS A 25 39.12 15.44 -1.98
CA LYS A 25 39.26 14.51 -3.09
C LYS A 25 37.90 14.07 -3.63
N TYR A 26 36.96 13.68 -2.78
CA TYR A 26 35.63 13.25 -3.23
C TYR A 26 34.82 14.40 -3.84
N THR A 27 35.01 15.63 -3.35
CA THR A 27 34.40 16.82 -3.94
C THR A 27 34.90 17.03 -5.37
N ASP A 28 36.23 17.04 -5.57
CA ASP A 28 36.84 17.23 -6.89
C ASP A 28 36.38 16.16 -7.91
N GLU A 29 36.35 14.89 -7.48
CA GLU A 29 35.87 13.77 -8.31
C GLU A 29 34.38 13.93 -8.66
N MET A 30 33.56 14.36 -7.70
CA MET A 30 32.13 14.56 -7.92
C MET A 30 31.83 15.77 -8.80
N ASP A 31 32.58 16.85 -8.67
CA ASP A 31 32.44 18.04 -9.52
C ASP A 31 32.74 17.66 -10.99
N TYR A 32 33.79 16.87 -11.22
CA TYR A 32 34.10 16.33 -12.56
C TYR A 32 32.98 15.41 -13.09
N ILE A 33 32.45 14.53 -12.25
CA ILE A 33 31.32 13.65 -12.62
C ILE A 33 30.09 14.48 -12.99
N VAL A 34 29.73 15.50 -12.20
CA VAL A 34 28.56 16.35 -12.45
C VAL A 34 28.74 17.17 -13.73
N GLU A 35 29.94 17.70 -14.00
CA GLU A 35 30.25 18.39 -15.24
C GLU A 35 30.10 17.46 -16.46
N GLY A 36 30.61 16.23 -16.38
CA GLY A 36 30.43 15.22 -17.43
C GLY A 36 28.95 14.87 -17.67
N LEU A 37 28.15 14.76 -16.59
CA LEU A 37 26.70 14.57 -16.71
C LEU A 37 26.04 15.75 -17.45
N ASP A 38 26.48 16.98 -17.21
CA ASP A 38 25.94 18.18 -17.88
C ASP A 38 26.38 18.29 -19.34
N ASN A 39 27.54 17.74 -19.69
CA ASN A 39 28.08 17.66 -21.06
C ASN A 39 27.62 16.44 -21.87
N ASP A 40 26.57 15.74 -21.42
CA ASP A 40 25.98 14.54 -22.06
C ASP A 40 26.89 13.30 -22.07
N GLU A 41 27.94 13.26 -21.24
CA GLU A 41 28.83 12.11 -21.05
C GLU A 41 28.29 11.10 -20.01
N ILE A 42 26.96 10.88 -20.02
CA ILE A 42 26.22 10.22 -18.94
C ILE A 42 26.79 8.85 -18.56
N ASP A 43 27.05 8.00 -19.56
CA ASP A 43 27.55 6.64 -19.34
C ASP A 43 28.96 6.61 -18.71
N GLU A 44 29.84 7.55 -19.08
CA GLU A 44 31.20 7.62 -18.53
C GLU A 44 31.18 8.17 -17.11
N SER A 45 30.45 9.26 -16.87
CA SER A 45 30.32 9.87 -15.55
C SER A 45 29.71 8.90 -14.52
N LEU A 46 28.68 8.14 -14.92
CA LEU A 46 28.09 7.12 -14.05
C LEU A 46 29.01 5.92 -13.83
N ARG A 47 29.84 5.54 -14.83
CA ARG A 47 30.83 4.48 -14.66
C ARG A 47 31.91 4.88 -13.67
N MET A 48 32.40 6.12 -13.74
CA MET A 48 33.35 6.66 -12.76
C MET A 48 32.75 6.65 -11.35
N MET A 49 31.50 7.13 -11.22
CA MET A 49 30.79 7.12 -9.95
C MET A 49 30.69 5.69 -9.37
N VAL A 50 30.29 4.71 -10.18
CA VAL A 50 30.21 3.31 -9.74
C VAL A 50 31.58 2.77 -9.36
N GLY A 51 32.65 3.12 -10.08
CA GLY A 51 34.02 2.73 -9.74
C GLY A 51 34.48 3.25 -8.36
N LEU A 52 33.94 4.38 -7.91
CA LEU A 52 34.19 4.91 -6.56
C LEU A 52 33.32 4.25 -5.48
N MET A 53 32.24 3.54 -5.85
CA MET A 53 31.34 2.88 -4.91
C MET A 53 31.96 1.65 -4.22
N ASP A 54 33.17 1.23 -4.53
CA ASP A 54 33.85 0.22 -3.69
C ASP A 54 34.42 0.83 -2.39
N ASP A 55 34.53 2.16 -2.30
CA ASP A 55 35.00 2.88 -1.12
C ASP A 55 33.85 3.24 -0.17
N GLU A 56 33.83 2.61 1.01
CA GLU A 56 32.81 2.88 2.05
C GLU A 56 32.84 4.33 2.57
N ARG A 57 33.98 5.01 2.52
CA ARG A 57 34.07 6.42 2.89
C ARG A 57 33.41 7.29 1.84
N PHE A 58 33.62 6.97 0.56
CA PHE A 58 32.92 7.64 -0.54
C PHE A 58 31.40 7.43 -0.45
N LYS A 59 30.93 6.21 -0.14
CA LYS A 59 29.48 5.98 0.10
C LYS A 59 28.93 6.84 1.23
N THR A 60 29.71 6.97 2.32
CA THR A 60 29.31 7.77 3.49
C THR A 60 29.26 9.25 3.12
N TYR A 61 30.27 9.75 2.42
CA TYR A 61 30.29 11.09 1.85
C TYR A 61 29.06 11.34 0.96
N MET A 62 28.78 10.44 0.00
CA MET A 62 27.65 10.59 -0.93
C MET A 62 26.29 10.62 -0.23
N LYS A 63 26.12 9.88 0.88
CA LYS A 63 24.89 9.89 1.68
C LYS A 63 24.62 11.23 2.36
N GLU A 64 25.63 12.08 2.53
CA GLU A 64 25.52 13.36 3.25
C GLU A 64 25.77 14.56 2.33
N SER A 65 26.39 14.33 1.17
CA SER A 65 26.70 15.34 0.17
C SER A 65 25.46 15.87 -0.57
N ARG A 66 25.58 17.08 -1.09
CA ARG A 66 24.62 17.66 -2.05
C ARG A 66 24.82 17.14 -3.47
N HIS A 67 26.00 16.60 -3.79
CA HIS A 67 26.34 16.09 -5.13
C HIS A 67 25.37 15.01 -5.62
N LEU A 68 24.87 14.14 -4.74
CA LEU A 68 23.85 13.15 -5.14
C LEU A 68 22.57 13.84 -5.66
N GLU A 69 22.19 14.96 -5.04
CA GLU A 69 21.02 15.74 -5.45
C GLU A 69 21.28 16.46 -6.77
N GLU A 70 22.44 17.11 -6.92
CA GLU A 70 22.84 17.79 -8.15
C GLU A 70 22.86 16.82 -9.34
N MET A 71 23.44 15.64 -9.16
CA MET A 71 23.39 14.56 -10.15
C MET A 71 21.96 14.22 -10.56
N ILE A 72 21.05 14.06 -9.61
CA ILE A 72 19.64 13.73 -9.89
C ILE A 72 18.95 14.88 -10.61
N GLN A 73 19.23 16.13 -10.26
CA GLN A 73 18.68 17.30 -10.93
C GLN A 73 19.14 17.40 -12.39
N VAL A 74 20.39 17.05 -12.69
CA VAL A 74 20.91 16.99 -14.07
C VAL A 74 20.28 15.81 -14.82
N VAL A 75 20.39 14.60 -14.28
CA VAL A 75 19.93 13.38 -14.93
C VAL A 75 18.42 13.39 -15.20
N SER A 76 17.61 13.91 -14.29
CA SER A 76 16.15 13.97 -14.43
C SER A 76 15.67 14.83 -15.61
N LYS A 77 16.57 15.58 -16.26
CA LYS A 77 16.29 16.42 -17.43
C LYS A 77 16.83 15.81 -18.73
N LYS A 78 17.57 14.70 -18.66
CA LYS A 78 18.28 14.09 -19.79
C LYS A 78 17.66 12.76 -20.20
N LYS A 79 18.00 12.26 -21.39
CA LYS A 79 17.67 10.88 -21.79
C LYS A 79 18.78 9.95 -21.33
N MET A 80 18.43 8.81 -20.77
CA MET A 80 19.41 7.82 -20.31
C MET A 80 19.44 6.61 -21.24
N SER A 81 20.62 6.05 -21.43
CA SER A 81 20.79 4.73 -22.05
C SER A 81 20.36 3.63 -21.07
N LYS A 82 20.08 2.41 -21.57
CA LYS A 82 19.75 1.27 -20.69
C LYS A 82 20.88 0.95 -19.71
N SER A 83 22.14 1.20 -20.12
CA SER A 83 23.34 0.99 -19.31
C SER A 83 23.44 2.03 -18.19
N ALA A 84 23.30 3.31 -18.54
CA ALA A 84 23.23 4.42 -17.58
C ALA A 84 22.12 4.20 -16.53
N SER A 85 20.91 3.81 -16.95
CA SER A 85 19.80 3.49 -16.04
C SER A 85 20.15 2.38 -15.04
N SER A 86 20.94 1.38 -15.45
CA SER A 86 21.41 0.30 -14.57
C SER A 86 22.46 0.78 -13.57
N MET A 87 23.46 1.54 -14.01
CA MET A 87 24.51 2.08 -13.13
C MET A 87 23.93 3.06 -12.10
N LEU A 88 22.99 3.90 -12.53
CA LEU A 88 22.35 4.87 -11.65
C LEU A 88 21.48 4.21 -10.58
N ILE A 89 20.67 3.21 -10.93
CA ILE A 89 19.83 2.53 -9.93
C ILE A 89 20.68 1.76 -8.92
N GLU A 90 21.81 1.19 -9.36
CA GLU A 90 22.78 0.54 -8.49
C GLU A 90 23.41 1.55 -7.51
N ALA A 91 23.93 2.67 -8.02
CA ALA A 91 24.50 3.74 -7.21
C ALA A 91 23.49 4.24 -6.16
N LEU A 92 22.27 4.60 -6.60
CA LEU A 92 21.20 5.07 -5.70
C LEU A 92 20.83 4.03 -4.62
N SER A 93 20.82 2.75 -4.97
CA SER A 93 20.55 1.68 -3.99
C SER A 93 21.57 1.65 -2.86
N GLN A 94 22.82 2.06 -3.12
CA GLN A 94 23.89 2.10 -2.12
C GLN A 94 23.91 3.42 -1.32
N VAL A 95 23.75 4.56 -1.99
CA VAL A 95 24.02 5.88 -1.36
C VAL A 95 22.78 6.72 -1.07
N PHE A 96 21.59 6.38 -1.57
CA PHE A 96 20.39 7.16 -1.25
C PHE A 96 20.11 7.15 0.26
N ASN A 97 20.00 8.36 0.84
CA ASN A 97 19.61 8.62 2.21
C ASN A 97 18.48 9.68 2.22
N PRO A 98 17.25 9.34 2.63
CA PRO A 98 16.12 10.26 2.56
C PRO A 98 16.19 11.41 3.57
N TYR A 99 17.10 11.37 4.56
CA TYR A 99 17.20 12.40 5.60
C TYR A 99 18.11 13.57 5.22
N SER A 100 19.01 13.36 4.26
CA SER A 100 19.92 14.39 3.71
C SER A 100 19.50 14.87 2.33
N PHE A 101 18.65 14.10 1.64
CA PHE A 101 18.24 14.36 0.27
C PHE A 101 16.96 15.18 0.20
N THR A 102 16.98 16.33 -0.49
CA THR A 102 15.84 17.27 -0.49
C THR A 102 14.95 17.15 -1.72
N ASP A 103 15.50 16.94 -2.91
CA ASP A 103 14.75 16.86 -4.18
C ASP A 103 14.11 15.49 -4.45
N LEU A 104 13.21 15.04 -3.57
CA LEU A 104 12.47 13.79 -3.78
C LEU A 104 11.66 13.77 -5.09
N GLY A 105 11.26 14.94 -5.62
CA GLY A 105 10.56 15.05 -6.90
C GLY A 105 11.45 14.63 -8.07
N GLY A 106 12.67 15.16 -8.14
CA GLY A 106 13.70 14.75 -9.09
C GLY A 106 14.03 13.27 -8.98
N LEU A 107 14.15 12.74 -7.76
CA LEU A 107 14.35 11.30 -7.55
C LEU A 107 13.21 10.48 -8.15
N PHE A 108 11.94 10.81 -7.85
CA PHE A 108 10.81 10.05 -8.39
C PHE A 108 10.72 10.15 -9.90
N LYS A 109 11.06 11.30 -10.49
CA LYS A 109 11.15 11.45 -11.94
C LYS A 109 12.20 10.52 -12.56
N THR A 110 13.40 10.50 -11.98
CA THR A 110 14.48 9.61 -12.41
C THR A 110 14.11 8.13 -12.25
N LEU A 111 13.52 7.75 -11.11
CA LEU A 111 13.05 6.38 -10.90
C LEU A 111 11.93 6.00 -11.88
N LEU A 112 11.03 6.92 -12.21
CA LEU A 112 9.97 6.67 -13.20
C LEU A 112 10.57 6.47 -14.59
N MET A 113 11.57 7.26 -15.00
CA MET A 113 12.26 7.05 -16.28
C MET A 113 12.88 5.65 -16.36
N ILE A 114 13.58 5.23 -15.30
CA ILE A 114 14.17 3.88 -15.20
C ILE A 114 13.06 2.80 -15.23
N PHE A 115 11.91 3.08 -14.62
CA PHE A 115 10.77 2.17 -14.60
C PHE A 115 10.07 2.07 -15.97
N ASP A 116 9.89 3.18 -16.68
CA ASP A 116 9.24 3.23 -17.99
C ASP A 116 10.07 2.49 -19.06
N ASP A 117 11.41 2.51 -18.94
CA ASP A 117 12.33 1.72 -19.77
C ASP A 117 12.07 0.20 -19.67
N LEU A 118 11.37 -0.26 -18.62
CA LEU A 118 11.04 -1.68 -18.41
C LEU A 118 9.77 -2.11 -19.17
N LEU A 119 8.92 -1.17 -19.61
CA LEU A 119 7.62 -1.46 -20.21
C LEU A 119 7.69 -2.08 -21.63
N PRO A 120 8.63 -1.69 -22.52
CA PRO A 120 8.72 -2.25 -23.87
C PRO A 120 9.23 -3.70 -23.93
N ASP A 121 9.97 -4.17 -22.92
CA ASP A 121 10.70 -5.45 -22.98
C ASP A 121 9.84 -6.68 -22.59
N ARG A 122 8.49 -6.61 -22.57
CA ARG A 122 7.60 -7.68 -22.07
C ARG A 122 7.54 -8.97 -22.92
N THR A 123 8.35 -9.11 -23.97
CA THR A 123 8.22 -10.17 -24.99
C THR A 123 9.28 -11.29 -24.95
N SER A 124 10.32 -11.22 -24.10
CA SER A 124 11.35 -12.28 -23.99
C SER A 124 11.55 -12.78 -22.56
N LEU A 125 12.03 -14.02 -22.38
CA LEU A 125 12.30 -14.59 -21.05
C LEU A 125 13.48 -13.90 -20.33
N ASP A 126 14.49 -13.47 -21.09
CA ASP A 126 15.69 -12.78 -20.56
C ASP A 126 15.38 -11.38 -20.04
N SER A 127 14.30 -10.75 -20.50
CA SER A 127 13.90 -9.44 -19.97
C SER A 127 13.30 -9.51 -18.57
N PHE A 128 12.67 -10.63 -18.18
CA PHE A 128 12.02 -10.75 -16.88
C PHE A 128 13.00 -10.67 -15.71
N SER A 129 14.20 -11.27 -15.83
CA SER A 129 15.21 -11.22 -14.76
C SER A 129 15.76 -9.80 -14.56
N CYS A 130 15.98 -9.07 -15.67
CA CYS A 130 16.39 -7.66 -15.66
C CYS A 130 15.30 -6.76 -15.04
N ILE A 131 14.04 -6.97 -15.45
CA ILE A 131 12.87 -6.25 -14.92
C ILE A 131 12.72 -6.51 -13.41
N GLU A 132 12.82 -7.77 -12.96
CA GLU A 132 12.73 -8.12 -11.54
C GLU A 132 13.85 -7.44 -10.73
N SER A 133 15.08 -7.47 -11.21
CA SER A 133 16.24 -6.85 -10.54
C SER A 133 16.08 -5.33 -10.40
N LYS A 134 15.81 -4.62 -11.50
CA LYS A 134 15.62 -3.16 -11.48
C LYS A 134 14.42 -2.75 -10.63
N THR A 135 13.31 -3.49 -10.74
CA THR A 135 12.13 -3.23 -9.92
C THR A 135 12.41 -3.45 -8.44
N LYS A 136 13.18 -4.48 -8.09
CA LYS A 136 13.60 -4.72 -6.70
C LYS A 136 14.43 -3.56 -6.17
N ALA A 137 15.38 -3.05 -6.95
CA ALA A 137 16.20 -1.90 -6.58
C ALA A 137 15.36 -0.62 -6.37
N ILE A 138 14.42 -0.34 -7.27
CA ILE A 138 13.46 0.77 -7.11
C ILE A 138 12.68 0.62 -5.79
N VAL A 139 12.17 -0.58 -5.50
CA VAL A 139 11.43 -0.83 -4.26
C VAL A 139 12.32 -0.68 -3.02
N GLU A 140 13.59 -1.06 -3.09
CA GLU A 140 14.55 -0.87 -2.00
C GLU A 140 14.83 0.60 -1.72
N ILE A 141 15.00 1.41 -2.77
CA ILE A 141 15.15 2.87 -2.66
C ILE A 141 13.90 3.49 -2.03
N LEU A 142 12.71 3.16 -2.54
CA LEU A 142 11.44 3.63 -1.99
C LEU A 142 11.26 3.21 -0.52
N ARG A 143 11.66 1.99 -0.17
CA ARG A 143 11.58 1.48 1.21
C ARG A 143 12.43 2.28 2.20
N LYS A 144 13.53 2.91 1.76
CA LYS A 144 14.34 3.76 2.65
C LYS A 144 13.55 4.97 3.13
N ILE A 145 12.65 5.52 2.32
CA ILE A 145 11.79 6.65 2.68
C ILE A 145 10.81 6.23 3.78
N PRO A 146 10.71 6.96 4.91
CA PRO A 146 9.75 6.64 5.97
C PRO A 146 8.31 6.58 5.45
N ILE A 147 7.58 5.50 5.74
CA ILE A 147 6.20 5.29 5.24
C ILE A 147 5.29 6.50 5.58
N LYS A 148 5.42 7.06 6.78
CA LYS A 148 4.65 8.25 7.21
C LYS A 148 4.80 9.48 6.30
N TRP A 149 5.90 9.60 5.53
CA TRP A 149 6.11 10.71 4.61
C TRP A 149 5.29 10.58 3.33
N TYR A 150 4.90 9.37 2.95
CA TYR A 150 4.23 9.12 1.67
C TYR A 150 2.87 9.78 1.53
N SER A 151 2.14 10.00 2.63
CA SER A 151 0.90 10.79 2.62
C SER A 151 1.11 12.18 2.01
N ARG A 152 2.23 12.84 2.33
CA ARG A 152 2.60 14.16 1.78
C ARG A 152 3.12 14.06 0.35
N LEU A 153 3.85 12.99 0.05
CA LEU A 153 4.46 12.73 -1.26
C LEU A 153 3.46 12.21 -2.29
N SER A 154 2.28 11.76 -1.86
CA SER A 154 1.20 11.21 -2.71
C SER A 154 0.71 12.20 -3.79
N LYS A 155 1.02 13.49 -3.66
CA LYS A 155 0.75 14.53 -4.66
C LYS A 155 1.70 14.48 -5.86
N CYS A 156 2.87 13.84 -5.73
CA CYS A 156 3.82 13.68 -6.83
C CYS A 156 3.27 12.66 -7.84
N VAL A 157 3.11 13.12 -9.09
CA VAL A 157 2.55 12.31 -10.18
C VAL A 157 3.46 11.14 -10.53
N GLU A 158 4.77 11.37 -10.51
CA GLU A 158 5.79 10.38 -10.83
C GLU A 158 5.75 9.22 -9.83
N LEU A 159 5.68 9.54 -8.53
CA LEU A 159 5.53 8.53 -7.49
C LEU A 159 4.23 7.73 -7.64
N ARG A 160 3.11 8.40 -7.94
CA ARG A 160 1.82 7.73 -8.19
C ARG A 160 1.93 6.74 -9.36
N LYS A 161 2.60 7.13 -10.45
CA LYS A 161 2.83 6.25 -11.61
C LYS A 161 3.71 5.06 -11.26
N ILE A 162 4.80 5.25 -10.52
CA ILE A 162 5.66 4.15 -10.05
C ILE A 162 4.85 3.17 -9.19
N VAL A 163 4.12 3.67 -8.20
CA VAL A 163 3.28 2.83 -7.31
C VAL A 163 2.24 2.05 -8.10
N LEU A 164 1.61 2.67 -9.10
CA LEU A 164 0.65 2.01 -10.00
C LEU A 164 1.32 0.92 -10.85
N GLY A 165 2.49 1.21 -11.43
CA GLY A 165 3.27 0.24 -12.20
C GLY A 165 3.68 -0.97 -11.37
N LEU A 166 4.12 -0.75 -10.13
CA LEU A 166 4.44 -1.82 -9.17
C LEU A 166 3.23 -2.69 -8.85
N GLN A 167 2.03 -2.09 -8.70
CA GLN A 167 0.79 -2.86 -8.53
C GLN A 167 0.50 -3.75 -9.74
N VAL A 168 0.69 -3.22 -10.95
CA VAL A 168 0.51 -3.97 -12.20
C VAL A 168 1.50 -5.15 -12.26
N PHE A 169 2.79 -4.92 -12.03
CA PHE A 169 3.79 -5.99 -12.02
C PHE A 169 3.52 -7.05 -10.96
N MET A 170 3.05 -6.67 -9.76
CA MET A 170 2.63 -7.62 -8.73
C MET A 170 1.37 -8.41 -9.13
N SER A 171 0.46 -7.78 -9.85
CA SER A 171 -0.79 -8.40 -10.30
C SER A 171 -0.55 -9.42 -11.42
N GLU A 172 0.32 -9.08 -12.38
CA GLU A 172 0.70 -9.95 -13.50
C GLU A 172 1.67 -11.06 -13.09
N GLY A 173 2.22 -11.01 -11.87
CA GLY A 173 3.18 -12.00 -11.37
C GLY A 173 4.61 -11.80 -11.87
N ILE A 174 4.91 -10.64 -12.47
CA ILE A 174 6.25 -10.24 -12.90
C ILE A 174 7.17 -10.09 -11.69
N ILE A 175 6.65 -9.51 -10.59
CA ILE A 175 7.36 -9.44 -9.31
C ILE A 175 6.59 -10.11 -8.20
N LYS A 176 7.32 -10.58 -7.18
CA LYS A 176 6.73 -11.19 -5.98
C LYS A 176 5.93 -10.18 -5.17
N TRP A 177 5.01 -10.70 -4.36
CA TRP A 177 4.24 -9.89 -3.40
C TRP A 177 5.17 -9.16 -2.44
N ASN A 178 5.20 -7.84 -2.56
CA ASN A 178 6.08 -7.01 -1.77
C ASN A 178 5.38 -6.50 -0.51
N LYS A 179 5.93 -6.82 0.67
CA LYS A 179 5.38 -6.36 1.96
C LYS A 179 5.40 -4.84 2.09
N PHE A 180 6.43 -4.16 1.60
CA PHE A 180 6.51 -2.72 1.68
C PHE A 180 5.42 -2.06 0.85
N LEU A 181 5.19 -2.49 -0.40
CA LEU A 181 4.11 -1.93 -1.22
C LEU A 181 2.73 -2.14 -0.56
N LEU A 182 2.49 -3.33 0.00
CA LEU A 182 1.25 -3.60 0.74
C LEU A 182 1.09 -2.69 1.97
N SER A 183 2.15 -2.50 2.76
CA SER A 183 2.12 -1.59 3.90
C SER A 183 1.92 -0.14 3.47
N LEU A 184 2.58 0.30 2.40
CA LEU A 184 2.41 1.63 1.83
C LEU A 184 0.95 1.89 1.45
N LEU A 185 0.33 0.99 0.68
CA LEU A 185 -1.07 1.10 0.25
C LEU A 185 -2.06 0.95 1.43
N ALA A 186 -1.70 0.18 2.47
CA ALA A 186 -2.49 0.04 3.68
C ALA A 186 -2.40 1.26 4.62
N GLU A 187 -1.36 2.09 4.51
CA GLU A 187 -1.18 3.30 5.32
C GLU A 187 -1.56 4.59 4.58
N CYS A 188 -1.41 4.62 3.24
CA CYS A 188 -1.62 5.81 2.41
C CYS A 188 -2.76 5.57 1.41
N PRO A 189 -4.03 5.84 1.78
CA PRO A 189 -5.18 5.62 0.91
C PRO A 189 -5.25 6.60 -0.27
N GLU A 190 -4.38 7.61 -0.31
CA GLU A 190 -4.25 8.57 -1.40
C GLU A 190 -3.65 7.95 -2.67
N PHE A 191 -3.06 6.75 -2.60
CA PHE A 191 -2.60 6.03 -3.78
C PHE A 191 -3.74 5.23 -4.40
N ASP A 192 -3.95 5.45 -5.70
CA ASP A 192 -4.96 4.74 -6.46
C ASP A 192 -4.62 3.25 -6.56
N LEU A 193 -5.64 2.41 -6.31
CA LEU A 193 -5.55 0.98 -6.56
C LEU A 193 -5.97 0.62 -7.99
N SER A 194 -5.15 -0.13 -8.72
CA SER A 194 -5.51 -0.63 -10.05
C SER A 194 -6.59 -1.72 -9.95
N GLU A 195 -7.48 -1.80 -10.93
CA GLU A 195 -8.57 -2.80 -10.93
C GLU A 195 -8.03 -4.24 -10.87
N GLY A 196 -7.00 -4.55 -11.67
CA GLY A 196 -6.35 -5.87 -11.67
C GLY A 196 -5.72 -6.21 -10.32
N PHE A 197 -5.17 -5.22 -9.61
CA PHE A 197 -4.63 -5.43 -8.28
C PHE A 197 -5.73 -5.69 -7.24
N ILE A 198 -6.82 -4.90 -7.27
CA ILE A 198 -7.99 -5.10 -6.40
C ILE A 198 -8.60 -6.48 -6.60
N GLU A 199 -8.79 -6.88 -7.86
CA GLU A 199 -9.30 -8.20 -8.22
C GLU A 199 -8.47 -9.31 -7.58
N ILE A 200 -7.15 -9.23 -7.66
CA ILE A 200 -6.27 -10.27 -7.15
C ILE A 200 -6.24 -10.28 -5.61
N LEU A 201 -6.29 -9.13 -4.95
CA LEU A 201 -6.45 -9.04 -3.50
C LEU A 201 -7.73 -9.77 -3.05
N LEU A 202 -8.85 -9.53 -3.75
CA LEU A 202 -10.15 -10.17 -3.49
C LEU A 202 -10.13 -11.68 -3.78
N LYS A 203 -9.54 -12.12 -4.91
CA LYS A 203 -9.45 -13.54 -5.29
C LYS A 203 -8.59 -14.35 -4.33
N LYS A 204 -7.37 -13.87 -4.05
CA LYS A 204 -6.40 -14.57 -3.18
C LYS A 204 -6.84 -14.56 -1.72
N GLY A 205 -7.74 -13.66 -1.35
CA GLY A 205 -8.22 -13.49 0.02
C GLY A 205 -7.11 -13.04 0.96
N LYS A 206 -6.20 -12.20 0.48
CA LYS A 206 -5.03 -11.75 1.25
C LYS A 206 -5.06 -10.22 1.28
N ASN A 207 -4.76 -9.64 2.45
CA ASN A 207 -4.59 -8.20 2.65
C ASN A 207 -5.80 -7.34 2.27
N TYR A 208 -7.02 -7.79 2.62
CA TYR A 208 -8.22 -6.94 2.49
C TYR A 208 -8.10 -5.61 3.23
N GLU A 209 -7.19 -5.52 4.21
CA GLU A 209 -6.80 -4.28 4.88
C GLU A 209 -6.45 -3.15 3.91
N VAL A 210 -5.76 -3.45 2.81
CA VAL A 210 -5.43 -2.46 1.78
C VAL A 210 -6.69 -1.82 1.21
N ILE A 211 -7.67 -2.65 0.83
CA ILE A 211 -8.95 -2.16 0.27
C ILE A 211 -9.77 -1.47 1.36
N ALA A 212 -9.77 -1.99 2.59
CA ALA A 212 -10.49 -1.41 3.71
C ALA A 212 -9.97 -0.02 4.09
N ASN A 213 -8.64 0.19 4.06
CA ASN A 213 -8.07 1.52 4.25
C ASN A 213 -8.33 2.42 3.05
N TYR A 214 -8.25 1.87 1.83
CA TYR A 214 -8.54 2.62 0.61
C TYR A 214 -9.97 3.18 0.58
N THR A 215 -10.96 2.43 1.09
CA THR A 215 -12.36 2.89 1.22
C THR A 215 -12.60 3.88 2.36
N LYS A 216 -11.56 4.31 3.09
CA LYS A 216 -11.69 5.40 4.06
C LYS A 216 -11.94 6.75 3.38
N LEU A 217 -11.40 6.95 2.18
CA LEU A 217 -11.63 8.17 1.40
C LEU A 217 -12.91 8.03 0.58
N GLU A 218 -13.78 9.03 0.66
CA GLU A 218 -15.09 9.04 0.00
C GLU A 218 -14.98 8.92 -1.53
N GLU A 219 -14.00 9.59 -2.13
CA GLU A 219 -13.73 9.52 -3.57
C GLU A 219 -13.46 8.08 -4.05
N ASN A 220 -12.75 7.30 -3.23
CA ASN A 220 -12.40 5.92 -3.52
C ASN A 220 -13.61 5.00 -3.38
N VAL A 221 -14.48 5.26 -2.40
CA VAL A 221 -15.77 4.57 -2.25
C VAL A 221 -16.64 4.83 -3.49
N GLY A 222 -16.73 6.10 -3.92
CA GLY A 222 -17.46 6.49 -5.13
C GLY A 222 -16.96 5.72 -6.35
N ARG A 223 -15.64 5.71 -6.58
CA ARG A 223 -15.04 4.96 -7.71
C ARG A 223 -15.31 3.46 -7.65
N LEU A 224 -15.09 2.83 -6.50
CA LEU A 224 -15.28 1.39 -6.34
C LEU A 224 -16.75 0.98 -6.48
N SER A 225 -17.68 1.80 -5.97
CA SER A 225 -19.12 1.52 -6.06
C SER A 225 -19.63 1.42 -7.50
N LEU A 226 -18.98 2.13 -8.43
CA LEU A 226 -19.30 2.14 -9.85
C LEU A 226 -18.62 1.02 -10.65
N SER A 227 -17.60 0.34 -10.11
CA SER A 227 -16.86 -0.70 -10.83
C SER A 227 -17.62 -2.05 -10.80
N PRO A 228 -18.09 -2.56 -11.95
CA PRO A 228 -18.79 -3.85 -12.01
C PRO A 228 -17.89 -5.03 -11.62
N ASN A 229 -16.63 -4.98 -12.04
CA ASN A 229 -15.62 -5.99 -11.72
C ASN A 229 -15.40 -6.09 -10.21
N PHE A 230 -15.23 -4.94 -9.55
CA PHE A 230 -15.10 -4.89 -8.10
C PHE A 230 -16.29 -5.55 -7.40
N LYS A 231 -17.52 -5.21 -7.81
CA LYS A 231 -18.74 -5.80 -7.24
C LYS A 231 -18.77 -7.33 -7.37
N ILE A 232 -18.42 -7.86 -8.53
CA ILE A 232 -18.36 -9.33 -8.77
C ILE A 232 -17.36 -9.99 -7.82
N TYR A 233 -16.14 -9.45 -7.71
CA TYR A 233 -15.10 -10.06 -6.89
C TYR A 233 -15.33 -9.89 -5.40
N LEU A 234 -15.87 -8.75 -4.98
CA LEU A 234 -16.25 -8.52 -3.59
C LEU A 234 -17.35 -9.51 -3.18
N ARG A 235 -18.35 -9.73 -4.03
CA ARG A 235 -19.41 -10.72 -3.78
C ARG A 235 -18.81 -12.10 -3.58
N LYS A 236 -17.94 -12.54 -4.49
CA LYS A 236 -17.25 -13.83 -4.37
C LYS A 236 -16.43 -13.93 -3.08
N ALA A 237 -15.70 -12.88 -2.71
CA ALA A 237 -14.90 -12.85 -1.47
C ALA A 237 -15.77 -12.96 -0.21
N VAL A 238 -16.89 -12.21 -0.15
CA VAL A 238 -17.84 -12.27 0.98
C VAL A 238 -18.47 -13.66 1.08
N LEU A 239 -18.99 -14.21 -0.01
CA LEU A 239 -19.58 -15.57 -0.01
C LEU A 239 -18.55 -16.62 0.44
N LYS A 240 -17.30 -16.52 -0.03
CA LYS A 240 -16.22 -17.44 0.32
C LYS A 240 -15.88 -17.41 1.81
N GLU A 241 -15.69 -16.22 2.39
CA GLU A 241 -15.22 -16.08 3.77
C GLU A 241 -16.34 -16.28 4.81
N PHE A 242 -17.60 -15.99 4.46
CA PHE A 242 -18.72 -16.03 5.39
C PHE A 242 -19.67 -17.22 5.21
N ILE A 243 -19.79 -17.79 4.01
CA ILE A 243 -20.83 -18.81 3.74
C ILE A 243 -20.27 -20.22 3.52
N LYS A 244 -18.95 -20.41 3.41
CA LYS A 244 -18.29 -21.71 3.12
C LYS A 244 -19.03 -22.47 2.01
N SER A 245 -18.66 -22.21 0.77
CA SER A 245 -19.28 -22.75 -0.46
C SER A 245 -19.24 -24.28 -0.60
N LYS A 246 -19.97 -25.03 0.23
CA LYS A 246 -20.33 -26.41 -0.10
C LYS A 246 -21.77 -26.56 -0.59
N ASN A 247 -22.66 -25.58 -0.41
CA ASN A 247 -24.08 -25.75 -0.76
C ASN A 247 -24.84 -24.49 -1.25
N CYS A 248 -24.18 -23.43 -1.71
CA CYS A 248 -24.91 -22.38 -2.45
C CYS A 248 -25.05 -22.79 -3.92
N ARG A 249 -25.95 -23.75 -4.19
CA ARG A 249 -26.60 -23.80 -5.51
C ARG A 249 -27.38 -22.49 -5.68
N SER A 250 -27.41 -22.01 -6.93
CA SER A 250 -28.27 -20.95 -7.47
C SER A 250 -29.20 -20.29 -6.45
N LEU A 251 -28.91 -19.03 -6.08
CA LEU A 251 -29.85 -18.15 -5.37
C LEU A 251 -31.11 -17.82 -6.19
N GLU A 252 -31.24 -18.37 -7.40
CA GLU A 252 -32.43 -18.32 -8.24
C GLU A 252 -33.49 -19.37 -7.85
N ASP A 253 -33.13 -20.34 -6.99
CA ASP A 253 -34.05 -21.41 -6.55
C ASP A 253 -34.52 -21.29 -5.10
N VAL A 254 -34.45 -20.10 -4.48
CA VAL A 254 -35.08 -19.90 -3.16
C VAL A 254 -36.58 -19.74 -3.39
N PRO A 255 -37.43 -20.70 -2.96
CA PRO A 255 -38.86 -20.54 -3.07
C PRO A 255 -39.28 -19.34 -2.21
N LYS A 256 -40.09 -18.45 -2.77
CA LYS A 256 -40.85 -17.48 -1.98
C LYS A 256 -41.84 -18.28 -1.12
N GLY A 257 -41.45 -18.63 0.10
CA GLY A 257 -42.36 -19.31 1.04
C GLY A 257 -41.63 -20.09 2.13
N ASN A 258 -41.97 -19.74 3.36
CA ASN A 258 -41.68 -20.43 4.62
C ASN A 258 -40.23 -20.38 5.12
N PHE A 259 -39.89 -19.26 5.78
CA PHE A 259 -38.88 -19.29 6.84
C PHE A 259 -39.45 -20.11 8.00
N SER A 260 -38.93 -21.32 8.18
CA SER A 260 -39.12 -22.10 9.40
C SER A 260 -38.24 -21.48 10.50
N ASP A 261 -38.86 -21.06 11.61
CA ASP A 261 -38.24 -20.49 12.83
C ASP A 261 -37.37 -21.49 13.62
N THR A 262 -36.78 -22.49 12.96
CA THR A 262 -35.85 -23.41 13.61
C THR A 262 -34.43 -22.87 13.48
N ILE A 263 -34.00 -22.15 14.53
CA ILE A 263 -32.60 -21.79 14.78
C ILE A 263 -31.77 -23.08 14.77
N PRO A 264 -30.84 -23.30 13.82
CA PRO A 264 -29.94 -24.43 13.90
C PRO A 264 -29.07 -24.25 15.13
N SER A 265 -29.08 -25.26 16.00
CA SER A 265 -28.27 -25.35 17.22
C SER A 265 -26.86 -24.82 16.99
N VAL A 266 -26.45 -23.90 17.86
CA VAL A 266 -25.12 -23.28 17.95
C VAL A 266 -24.03 -24.28 17.56
N LEU A 267 -23.55 -24.17 16.32
CA LEU A 267 -22.35 -24.87 15.88
C LEU A 267 -21.24 -24.49 16.86
N LYS A 268 -20.72 -25.49 17.60
CA LYS A 268 -19.56 -25.35 18.49
C LYS A 268 -18.54 -24.44 17.82
N ARG A 269 -18.31 -23.25 18.40
CA ARG A 269 -17.29 -22.30 17.95
C ARG A 269 -15.94 -23.00 18.00
N ARG A 270 -15.46 -23.49 16.86
CA ARG A 270 -14.03 -23.78 16.69
C ARG A 270 -13.34 -22.43 16.73
N GLU A 271 -12.32 -22.27 17.56
CA GLU A 271 -11.49 -21.08 17.56
C GLU A 271 -10.94 -20.86 16.15
N GLU A 272 -11.38 -19.77 15.51
CA GLU A 272 -10.91 -19.41 14.19
C GLU A 272 -9.53 -18.75 14.32
N SER A 273 -8.64 -19.05 13.38
CA SER A 273 -7.32 -18.42 13.37
C SER A 273 -7.46 -16.89 13.26
N PRO A 274 -6.55 -16.09 13.88
CA PRO A 274 -6.57 -14.63 13.78
C PRO A 274 -6.59 -14.10 12.34
N ARG A 275 -6.03 -14.87 11.39
CA ARG A 275 -6.05 -14.55 9.96
C ARG A 275 -7.45 -14.54 9.36
N VAL A 276 -8.29 -15.50 9.74
CA VAL A 276 -9.68 -15.60 9.24
C VAL A 276 -10.54 -14.49 9.85
N LEU A 277 -10.38 -14.24 11.15
CA LEU A 277 -11.06 -13.15 11.85
C LEU A 277 -10.75 -11.79 11.20
N ASN A 278 -9.46 -11.50 10.96
CA ASN A 278 -9.05 -10.26 10.30
C ASN A 278 -9.62 -10.11 8.89
N ARG A 279 -9.67 -11.19 8.08
CA ARG A 279 -10.27 -11.14 6.74
C ARG A 279 -11.75 -10.75 6.80
N ARG A 280 -12.51 -11.38 7.69
CA ARG A 280 -13.93 -11.08 7.87
C ARG A 280 -14.13 -9.64 8.35
N LYS A 281 -13.36 -9.20 9.34
CA LYS A 281 -13.34 -7.82 9.83
C LYS A 281 -13.17 -6.81 8.69
N TYR A 282 -12.10 -6.95 7.87
CA TYR A 282 -11.83 -6.01 6.78
C TYR A 282 -12.87 -6.07 5.66
N LEU A 283 -13.41 -7.25 5.32
CA LEU A 283 -14.52 -7.33 4.38
C LEU A 283 -15.76 -6.58 4.88
N MET A 284 -16.09 -6.69 6.18
CA MET A 284 -17.22 -5.95 6.74
C MET A 284 -16.97 -4.44 6.73
N ILE A 285 -15.75 -3.99 7.04
CA ILE A 285 -15.37 -2.57 6.92
C ILE A 285 -15.58 -2.06 5.49
N ILE A 286 -15.13 -2.82 4.48
CA ILE A 286 -15.33 -2.47 3.06
C ILE A 286 -16.82 -2.31 2.75
N LEU A 287 -17.66 -3.25 3.18
CA LEU A 287 -19.11 -3.18 2.95
C LEU A 287 -19.76 -1.98 3.64
N VAL A 288 -19.41 -1.75 4.91
CA VAL A 288 -19.92 -0.62 5.68
C VAL A 288 -19.62 0.70 4.97
N ASN A 289 -18.36 0.90 4.53
CA ASN A 289 -17.97 2.10 3.80
C ASN A 289 -18.72 2.24 2.46
N LEU A 290 -19.01 1.13 1.76
CA LEU A 290 -19.72 1.16 0.48
C LEU A 290 -21.22 1.48 0.64
N VAL A 291 -21.86 1.08 1.74
CA VAL A 291 -23.29 1.33 1.95
C VAL A 291 -23.61 2.83 2.08
N SER A 292 -22.64 3.70 2.39
CA SER A 292 -22.86 5.16 2.34
C SER A 292 -23.29 5.66 0.95
N LYS A 293 -22.89 4.96 -0.12
CA LYS A 293 -23.20 5.28 -1.53
C LYS A 293 -24.31 4.40 -2.15
N ASN A 294 -25.24 3.87 -1.35
CA ASN A 294 -26.32 2.99 -1.82
C ASN A 294 -25.81 1.74 -2.57
N PHE A 295 -24.63 1.26 -2.22
CA PHE A 295 -24.04 0.10 -2.87
C PHE A 295 -24.75 -1.20 -2.44
N HIS A 296 -25.36 -1.89 -3.40
CA HIS A 296 -25.98 -3.19 -3.17
C HIS A 296 -25.13 -4.33 -3.75
N LEU A 297 -24.54 -5.16 -2.88
CA LEU A 297 -23.71 -6.30 -3.29
C LEU A 297 -24.53 -7.47 -3.89
N GLY A 298 -25.86 -7.46 -3.74
CA GLY A 298 -26.74 -8.56 -4.16
C GLY A 298 -26.63 -9.79 -3.25
N ILE A 299 -26.28 -9.59 -1.98
CA ILE A 299 -26.34 -10.61 -0.92
C ILE A 299 -27.51 -10.24 -0.01
N PRO A 300 -28.52 -11.12 0.18
CA PRO A 300 -29.64 -10.84 1.07
C PRO A 300 -29.20 -10.49 2.50
N LEU A 301 -29.78 -9.45 3.10
CA LEU A 301 -29.45 -9.04 4.47
C LEU A 301 -29.65 -10.16 5.48
N GLY A 302 -30.64 -11.04 5.30
CA GLY A 302 -30.85 -12.21 6.16
C GLY A 302 -29.70 -13.23 6.15
N ILE A 303 -28.82 -13.21 5.14
CA ILE A 303 -27.57 -13.99 5.17
C ILE A 303 -26.53 -13.28 6.05
N ILE A 304 -26.44 -11.96 5.96
CA ILE A 304 -25.53 -11.13 6.76
C ILE A 304 -25.94 -11.14 8.24
N ALA A 305 -27.24 -11.09 8.54
CA ALA A 305 -27.76 -11.21 9.90
C ALA A 305 -27.38 -12.54 10.57
N ARG A 306 -27.37 -13.65 9.81
CA ARG A 306 -26.88 -14.94 10.32
C ARG A 306 -25.40 -14.91 10.69
N VAL A 307 -24.60 -14.10 10.00
CA VAL A 307 -23.17 -13.95 10.29
C VAL A 307 -22.93 -13.27 11.64
N TYR A 308 -23.79 -12.33 12.05
CA TYR A 308 -23.66 -11.54 13.27
C TYR A 308 -23.38 -12.37 14.54
N HIS A 309 -24.08 -13.50 14.71
CA HIS A 309 -23.91 -14.38 15.87
C HIS A 309 -22.67 -15.29 15.77
N THR A 310 -22.12 -15.47 14.57
CA THR A 310 -21.03 -16.43 14.29
C THR A 310 -19.63 -15.83 14.30
N VAL A 311 -19.51 -14.50 14.25
CA VAL A 311 -18.22 -13.79 14.22
C VAL A 311 -17.70 -13.40 15.61
N ASP A 312 -16.44 -12.96 15.67
CA ASP A 312 -15.82 -12.39 16.87
C ASP A 312 -16.47 -11.04 17.24
N LYS A 313 -16.20 -10.58 18.48
CA LYS A 313 -16.80 -9.37 19.04
C LYS A 313 -16.53 -8.13 18.19
N VAL A 314 -15.33 -7.98 17.63
CA VAL A 314 -14.96 -6.80 16.83
C VAL A 314 -15.69 -6.82 15.49
N THR A 315 -15.62 -7.93 14.76
CA THR A 315 -16.32 -8.08 13.48
C THR A 315 -17.84 -7.91 13.65
N ARG A 316 -18.41 -8.40 14.76
CA ARG A 316 -19.83 -8.26 15.09
C ARG A 316 -20.28 -6.80 15.11
N CYS A 317 -19.46 -5.90 15.64
CA CYS A 317 -19.80 -4.47 15.70
C CYS A 317 -19.95 -3.86 14.29
N TYR A 318 -19.10 -4.24 13.34
CA TYR A 318 -19.23 -3.80 11.94
C TYR A 318 -20.44 -4.41 11.24
N VAL A 319 -20.75 -5.68 11.53
CA VAL A 319 -21.97 -6.32 11.02
C VAL A 319 -23.20 -5.58 11.55
N ALA A 320 -23.20 -5.21 12.83
CA ALA A 320 -24.29 -4.44 13.44
C ALA A 320 -24.50 -3.09 12.75
N LEU A 321 -23.41 -2.37 12.53
CA LEU A 321 -23.42 -1.08 11.83
C LEU A 321 -23.97 -1.22 10.41
N LEU A 322 -23.50 -2.23 9.67
CA LEU A 322 -23.98 -2.52 8.32
C LEU A 322 -25.48 -2.78 8.30
N LEU A 323 -25.99 -3.60 9.23
CA LEU A 323 -27.41 -3.90 9.34
C LEU A 323 -28.22 -2.66 9.69
N LEU A 324 -27.81 -1.87 10.68
CA LEU A 324 -28.53 -0.65 11.08
C LEU A 324 -28.61 0.39 9.95
N ILE A 325 -27.51 0.63 9.23
CA ILE A 325 -27.51 1.54 8.07
C ILE A 325 -28.42 0.99 6.97
N SER A 326 -28.42 -0.33 6.73
CA SER A 326 -29.23 -0.95 5.70
C SER A 326 -30.74 -0.97 6.04
N ILE A 327 -31.11 -1.09 7.32
CA ILE A 327 -32.51 -1.05 7.79
C ILE A 327 -33.13 0.35 7.59
N GLN A 328 -32.32 1.41 7.71
CA GLN A 328 -32.78 2.78 7.43
C GLN A 328 -33.09 3.00 5.94
N GLY A 329 -32.52 2.18 5.04
CA GLY A 329 -32.74 2.20 3.60
C GLY A 329 -33.66 1.07 3.11
N SER A 330 -34.94 1.36 2.92
CA SER A 330 -35.93 0.56 2.14
C SER A 330 -36.29 -0.87 2.59
N GLU A 331 -35.58 -1.54 3.50
CA GLU A 331 -35.90 -2.90 4.00
C GLU A 331 -36.31 -2.92 5.48
N LYS A 332 -37.30 -2.10 5.86
CA LYS A 332 -37.81 -2.01 7.26
C LYS A 332 -38.46 -3.30 7.79
N ASP A 333 -38.92 -4.19 6.92
CA ASP A 333 -39.78 -5.32 7.32
C ASP A 333 -39.02 -6.62 7.66
N ALA A 334 -37.69 -6.65 7.54
CA ALA A 334 -36.92 -7.90 7.69
C ALA A 334 -36.29 -8.14 9.07
N ILE A 335 -36.20 -7.12 9.94
CA ILE A 335 -35.50 -7.20 11.23
C ILE A 335 -36.41 -6.68 12.34
N GLN A 336 -36.87 -7.58 13.20
CA GLN A 336 -37.77 -7.28 14.33
C GLN A 336 -37.14 -6.23 15.26
N SER A 337 -37.96 -5.31 15.79
CA SER A 337 -37.54 -4.18 16.64
C SER A 337 -36.70 -4.58 17.87
N ALA A 338 -36.90 -5.78 18.41
CA ALA A 338 -36.11 -6.32 19.54
C ALA A 338 -34.62 -6.55 19.18
N TYR A 339 -34.30 -6.69 17.90
CA TYR A 339 -32.93 -6.87 17.43
C TYR A 339 -32.19 -5.51 17.32
N ALA A 340 -32.91 -4.41 17.15
CA ALA A 340 -32.31 -3.09 16.90
C ALA A 340 -31.52 -2.54 18.09
N GLU A 341 -31.99 -2.75 19.33
CA GLU A 341 -31.26 -2.29 20.53
C GLU A 341 -29.98 -3.11 20.79
N ASP A 342 -29.98 -4.42 20.56
CA ASP A 342 -28.76 -5.25 20.61
C ASP A 342 -27.74 -4.82 19.55
N LEU A 343 -28.21 -4.50 18.34
CA LEU A 343 -27.35 -3.95 17.30
C LEU A 343 -26.74 -2.60 17.72
N LYS A 344 -27.55 -1.69 18.30
CA LYS A 344 -27.07 -0.38 18.77
C LYS A 344 -26.03 -0.53 19.89
N GLU A 345 -26.22 -1.46 20.83
CA GLU A 345 -25.24 -1.74 21.88
C GLU A 345 -23.88 -2.15 21.30
N ASN A 346 -23.89 -3.01 20.28
CA ASN A 346 -22.66 -3.43 19.59
C ASN A 346 -22.06 -2.28 18.75
N VAL A 347 -22.87 -1.43 18.12
CA VAL A 347 -22.37 -0.26 17.38
C VAL A 347 -21.74 0.79 18.30
N ARG A 348 -22.27 1.01 19.51
CA ARG A 348 -21.65 1.91 20.49
C ARG A 348 -20.19 1.52 20.80
N CYS A 349 -19.85 0.23 20.73
CA CYS A 349 -18.46 -0.20 20.87
C CYS A 349 -17.51 0.36 19.79
N LEU A 350 -18.02 0.73 18.60
CA LEU A 350 -17.25 1.41 17.55
C LEU A 350 -17.13 2.92 17.78
N ALA A 351 -17.97 3.53 18.61
CA ALA A 351 -17.89 4.94 18.96
C ALA A 351 -16.71 5.23 19.91
N PHE A 352 -16.38 4.28 20.80
CA PHE A 352 -15.29 4.40 21.77
C PHE A 352 -13.91 3.98 21.23
N ASP A 353 -13.89 3.31 20.08
CA ASP A 353 -12.68 3.00 19.31
C ASP A 353 -12.99 3.27 17.83
N PRO A 354 -13.04 4.56 17.41
CA PRO A 354 -13.39 4.93 16.05
C PRO A 354 -12.38 4.29 15.13
N SER A 355 -12.80 3.18 14.52
CA SER A 355 -11.85 2.34 13.86
C SER A 355 -11.26 3.12 12.72
N ARG A 356 -9.92 3.09 12.63
CA ARG A 356 -9.11 3.92 11.74
C ARG A 356 -9.50 3.86 10.24
N TYR A 357 -10.45 2.99 9.88
CA TYR A 357 -10.81 2.58 8.53
C TYR A 357 -12.22 3.02 8.08
N LEU A 358 -13.08 3.56 8.94
CA LEU A 358 -14.40 4.03 8.51
C LEU A 358 -14.30 5.40 7.80
N CYS A 359 -15.06 5.57 6.72
CA CYS A 359 -15.16 6.86 6.05
C CYS A 359 -15.98 7.86 6.88
N LYS A 360 -15.78 9.15 6.63
CA LYS A 360 -16.43 10.24 7.40
C LYS A 360 -17.95 10.11 7.41
N GLU A 361 -18.55 9.82 6.26
CA GLU A 361 -20.02 9.69 6.12
C GLU A 361 -20.60 8.58 7.02
N VAL A 362 -19.88 7.46 7.15
CA VAL A 362 -20.27 6.37 8.04
C VAL A 362 -20.11 6.77 9.50
N LEU A 363 -19.03 7.49 9.83
CA LEU A 363 -18.80 8.00 11.19
C LEU A 363 -19.91 8.98 11.60
N ASP A 364 -20.32 9.87 10.70
CA ASP A 364 -21.41 10.82 10.94
C ASP A 364 -22.74 10.08 11.20
N ARG A 365 -23.07 9.07 10.36
CA ARG A 365 -24.24 8.19 10.60
C ARG A 365 -24.13 7.38 11.89
N LEU A 366 -22.94 6.96 12.28
CA LEU A 366 -22.72 6.22 13.52
C LEU A 366 -23.07 7.08 14.75
N VAL A 367 -22.77 8.38 14.72
CA VAL A 367 -23.19 9.32 15.77
C VAL A 367 -24.72 9.40 15.85
N GLU A 368 -25.41 9.49 14.71
CA GLU A 368 -26.87 9.52 14.65
C GLU A 368 -27.52 8.22 15.15
N ILE A 369 -26.94 7.07 14.83
CA ILE A 369 -27.45 5.74 15.22
C ILE A 369 -27.21 5.44 16.70
N SER A 370 -26.13 5.98 17.27
CA SER A 370 -25.71 5.70 18.66
C SER A 370 -26.32 6.63 19.71
N SER A 371 -26.80 7.80 19.27
CA SER A 371 -27.64 8.75 20.04
C SER A 371 -29.05 8.20 20.23
#